data_AF-A0A967E9S5-F1
#
_entry.id   AF-A0A967E9S5-F1
#
_cell.length_a   1.000
_cell.length_b   1.000
_cell.length_c   1.000
_cell.angle_alpha   90.00
_cell.angle_beta   90.00
_cell.angle_gamma   90.00
#
_symmetry.space_group_name_H-M   'P 1'
#
loop_
_entity.id
_entity.type
_entity.pdbx_description
1 polymer ?
#
loop_
_entity_poly.entity_id
_entity_poly.type
_entity_poly.pdbx_seq_one_letter_code
_entity_poly.pdbx_strand_id
1 'polypeptide(L)' 'MTDKTQVIVEQALKLSPNERAEVAEQLIASLDEALDTGVEQAWQEEVQRRLGQIERGEVKMIPWEEVQRRLRHGK' A
#
# COMPACT_ATOMS: atom_id res chain seq x y z
N MET A 1 16.79 -11.30 -8.01
CA MET A 1 17.49 -10.49 -7.00
C MET A 1 18.93 -10.33 -7.46
N THR A 2 19.47 -9.11 -7.50
CA THR A 2 20.87 -8.90 -7.94
C THR A 2 21.83 -9.16 -6.78
N ASP A 3 23.11 -9.41 -7.07
CA ASP A 3 24.15 -9.53 -6.05
C ASP A 3 24.17 -8.31 -5.12
N LYS A 4 23.97 -7.11 -5.69
CA LYS A 4 23.87 -5.86 -4.92
C LYS A 4 22.65 -5.84 -3.99
N THR A 5 21.49 -6.29 -4.47
CA THR A 5 20.27 -6.36 -3.63
C THR A 5 20.46 -7.34 -2.47
N GLN A 6 21.09 -8.49 -2.72
CA GLN A 6 21.36 -9.50 -1.69
C GLN A 6 22.26 -8.92 -0.58
N VAL A 7 23.35 -8.25 -0.95
CA VAL A 7 24.27 -7.62 0.02
C VAL A 7 23.56 -6.58 0.89
N ILE A 8 22.70 -5.75 0.30
CA ILE A 8 21.95 -4.71 1.04
C ILE A 8 21.00 -5.36 2.06
N VAL A 9 20.27 -6.41 1.65
CA VAL A 9 19.36 -7.14 2.55
C VAL A 9 20.14 -7.80 3.68
N GLU A 10 21.26 -8.47 3.38
CA GLU A 10 22.10 -9.09 4.40
C GLU A 10 22.68 -8.09 5.40
N GLN A 11 23.03 -6.88 4.95
CA GLN A 11 23.50 -5.81 5.82
C GLN A 11 22.36 -5.26 6.69
N ALA A 12 21.19 -5.00 6.11
CA ALA A 12 20.02 -4.52 6.84
C ALA A 12 19.60 -5.52 7.93
N LEU A 13 19.63 -6.83 7.64
CA LEU A 13 19.26 -7.86 8.61
C LEU A 13 20.17 -7.93 9.84
N LYS A 14 21.40 -7.37 9.78
CA LYS A 14 22.33 -7.29 10.93
C LYS A 14 22.04 -6.13 11.87
N LEU A 15 21.20 -5.17 11.46
CA LEU A 15 20.83 -4.02 12.28
C LEU A 15 19.86 -4.40 13.40
N SER A 16 19.73 -3.54 14.41
CA SER A 16 18.70 -3.69 15.44
C SER A 16 17.29 -3.58 14.83
N PRO A 17 16.24 -4.09 15.51
CA PRO A 17 14.87 -3.99 14.99
C PRO A 17 14.42 -2.57 14.63
N ASN A 18 14.83 -1.56 15.40
CA ASN A 18 14.45 -0.17 15.15
C ASN A 18 15.15 0.38 13.90
N GLU A 19 16.46 0.17 13.77
CA GLU A 19 17.22 0.60 12.58
C GLU A 19 16.72 -0.12 11.32
N ARG A 20 16.31 -1.39 11.42
CA ARG A 20 15.67 -2.09 10.30
C ARG A 20 14.34 -1.47 9.89
N ALA A 21 13.53 -1.06 10.86
CA ALA A 21 12.27 -0.39 10.59
C ALA A 21 12.50 0.94 9.87
N GLU A 22 13.50 1.71 10.31
CA GLU A 22 13.89 2.98 9.67
C GLU A 22 14.37 2.77 8.22
N VAL A 23 15.21 1.75 7.97
CA VAL A 23 15.63 1.40 6.60
C VAL A 23 14.43 0.99 5.75
N ALA A 24 13.52 0.18 6.28
CA ALA A 24 12.32 -0.25 5.55
C ALA A 24 11.41 0.93 5.21
N GLU A 25 11.21 1.87 6.16
CA GLU A 25 10.43 3.08 5.96
C GLU A 25 11.00 3.94 4.83
N GLN A 26 12.31 4.21 4.85
CA GLN A 26 12.97 5.01 3.80
C GLN A 26 12.88 4.33 2.42
N LEU A 27 13.09 3.01 2.37
CA LEU A 27 12.96 2.25 1.11
C LEU A 27 11.54 2.28 0.57
N ILE A 28 10.52 2.12 1.42
CA ILE A 28 9.11 2.24 1.02
C ILE A 28 8.81 3.65 0.51
N ALA A 29 9.19 4.69 1.25
CA ALA A 29 8.97 6.08 0.86
C ALA A 29 9.63 6.42 -0.50
N SER A 30 10.80 5.85 -0.79
CA SER A 30 11.46 6.05 -2.10
C SER A 30 10.67 5.47 -3.28
N LEU A 31 9.76 4.53 -3.04
CA LEU A 31 8.88 4.00 -4.09
C LEU A 31 7.75 4.98 -4.40
N ASP A 32 7.32 5.78 -3.41
CA ASP A 32 6.26 6.76 -3.56
C ASP A 32 6.71 7.97 -4.39
N GLU A 33 8.00 8.35 -4.34
CA GLU A 33 8.58 9.37 -5.23
C GLU A 33 8.53 8.99 -6.72
N ALA A 34 8.43 7.69 -7.02
CA ALA A 34 8.34 7.16 -8.38
C ALA A 34 6.89 7.02 -8.88
N LEU A 35 5.89 7.41 -8.10
CA LEU A 35 4.49 7.38 -8.54
C LEU A 35 4.28 8.43 -9.64
N ASP A 36 3.95 7.94 -10.84
CA ASP A 36 3.53 8.79 -11.95
C ASP A 36 2.30 9.60 -11.52
N THR A 37 2.35 10.91 -11.72
CA THR A 37 1.22 11.83 -11.52
C THR A 37 -0.10 11.34 -12.13
N GLY A 38 -0.05 10.55 -13.21
CA GLY A 38 -1.22 9.90 -13.80
C GLY A 38 -1.90 8.87 -12.89
N VAL A 39 -1.14 8.18 -12.03
CA VAL A 39 -1.68 7.21 -11.06
C VAL A 39 -2.46 7.93 -9.97
N GLU A 40 -1.92 9.01 -9.41
CA GLU A 40 -2.61 9.81 -8.40
C GLU A 40 -3.90 10.40 -8.97
N GLN A 41 -3.85 10.95 -10.20
CA GLN A 41 -5.04 11.48 -10.86
C GLN A 41 -6.10 10.39 -11.08
N ALA A 42 -5.71 9.21 -11.59
CA ALA A 42 -6.63 8.10 -11.79
C ALA A 42 -7.26 7.61 -10.47
N TRP A 43 -6.50 7.64 -9.37
CA TRP A 43 -7.01 7.34 -8.04
C TRP A 43 -8.03 8.37 -7.56
N GLN A 44 -7.75 9.66 -7.73
CA GLN A 44 -8.69 10.72 -7.37
C GLN A 44 -9.99 10.60 -8.17
N GLU A 45 -9.90 10.37 -9.48
CA GLU A 45 -11.06 10.16 -10.34
C GLU A 45 -11.90 8.96 -9.87
N GLU A 46 -11.26 7.84 -9.53
CA GLU A 46 -11.94 6.64 -9.05
C GLU A 46 -12.62 6.85 -7.68
N VAL A 47 -11.98 7.58 -6.76
CA VAL A 47 -12.57 7.92 -5.45
C VAL A 47 -13.83 8.76 -5.64
N GLN A 48 -13.76 9.82 -6.46
CA GLN A 48 -14.92 10.68 -6.74
C GLN A 48 -16.05 9.89 -7.42
N ARG A 49 -15.70 9.03 -8.38
CA ARG A 49 -16.67 8.16 -9.06
C ARG A 49 -17.39 7.24 -8.07
N ARG A 50 -16.65 6.56 -7.17
CA ARG A 50 -17.23 5.65 -6.17
C ARG A 50 -18.08 6.37 -5.15
N LEU A 51 -17.65 7.54 -4.67
CA LEU A 51 -18.43 8.35 -3.75
C LEU A 51 -19.78 8.72 -4.37
N GLY A 52 -19.77 9.23 -5.60
CA GLY A 52 -21.01 9.57 -6.30
C GLY A 52 -21.94 8.37 -6.52
N GLN A 53 -21.38 7.18 -6.79
CA GLN A 53 -22.19 5.96 -6.89
C GLN A 53 -22.86 5.58 -5.56
N ILE A 54 -22.16 5.78 -4.44
CA ILE A 54 -22.71 5.54 -3.09
C ILE A 54 -23.83 6.53 -2.80
N GLU A 55 -23.60 7.83 -3.04
CA GLU A 55 -24.58 8.90 -2.82
C GLU A 55 -25.85 8.71 -3.66
N ARG A 56 -25.71 8.22 -4.90
CA ARG A 56 -26.85 7.89 -5.78
C ARG A 56 -27.49 6.54 -5.50
N GLY A 57 -26.95 5.74 -4.57
CA GLY A 57 -27.46 4.40 -4.24
C GLY A 57 -27.27 3.37 -5.36
N GLU A 58 -26.32 3.60 -6.27
CA GLU A 58 -26.05 2.74 -7.44
C GLU A 58 -25.24 1.48 -7.07
N VAL A 59 -24.68 1.44 -5.86
CA VAL A 59 -23.83 0.34 -5.39
C VAL A 59 -24.36 -0.24 -4.08
N LYS A 60 -24.25 -1.57 -3.96
CA LYS A 60 -24.55 -2.28 -2.72
C LYS A 60 -23.34 -2.23 -1.79
N MET A 61 -23.43 -1.46 -0.71
CA MET A 61 -22.42 -1.45 0.34
C MET A 61 -22.47 -2.73 1.17
N ILE A 62 -21.32 -3.12 1.73
CA ILE A 62 -21.23 -4.18 2.75
C ILE A 62 -20.75 -3.58 4.07
N PRO A 63 -21.16 -4.12 5.23
CA PRO A 63 -20.67 -3.68 6.52
C PRO A 63 -19.15 -3.84 6.65
N TRP A 64 -18.50 -2.95 7.39
CA TRP A 64 -17.05 -2.98 7.61
C TRP A 64 -16.61 -4.28 8.29
N GLU A 65 -17.42 -4.81 9.20
CA GLU A 65 -17.19 -6.06 9.91
C GLU A 65 -17.07 -7.25 8.96
N GLU A 66 -17.82 -7.21 7.85
CA GLU A 66 -17.73 -8.22 6.80
C GLU A 66 -16.40 -8.12 6.03
N VAL A 67 -15.92 -6.91 5.74
CA VAL A 67 -14.61 -6.68 5.11
C VAL A 67 -13.49 -7.19 6.02
N GLN A 68 -13.50 -6.82 7.30
CA GLN A 68 -12.51 -7.26 8.27
C GLN A 68 -12.45 -8.78 8.39
N ARG A 69 -13.61 -9.45 8.43
CA ARG A 69 -13.70 -10.92 8.45
C ARG A 69 -13.03 -11.52 7.21
N ARG A 70 -13.24 -10.97 6.02
CA ARG A 70 -12.60 -11.44 4.78
C ARG A 70 -11.08 -11.27 4.83
N LEU A 71 -10.58 -10.12 5.28
CA LEU A 71 -9.13 -9.84 5.38
C LEU A 71 -8.42 -10.75 6.39
N ARG A 72 -9.08 -11.10 7.51
CA ARG A 72 -8.52 -12.01 8.53
C ARG A 72 -8.50 -13.48 8.11
N HIS A 73 -9.27 -13.86 7.09
CA HIS A 73 -9.38 -15.24 6.61
C HIS A 73 -8.87 -15.45 5.18
N GLY A 74 -8.42 -14.38 4.51
CA GLY A 74 -7.71 -14.46 3.24
C GLY A 74 -6.28 -14.94 3.49
N LYS A 75 -5.89 -16.07 2.88
CA LYS A 75 -4.49 -16.50 2.76
C LYS A 75 -3.70 -15.53 1.88
#